data_AF-A0A7S1RQ80-F1
#
_entry.id   AF-A0A7S1RQ80-F1
#
_cell.length_a   1.000
_cell.length_b   1.000
_cell.length_c   1.000
_cell.angle_alpha   90.00
_cell.angle_beta   90.00
_cell.angle_gamma   90.00
#
_symmetry.space_group_name_H-M   'P 1'
#
loop_
_entity.id
_entity.type
_entity.pdbx_description
1 polymer ?
#
loop_
_entity_poly.entity_id
_entity_poly.type
_entity_poly.pdbx_seq_one_letter_code
_entity_poly.pdbx_strand_id
1 'polypeptide(L)'
;MPPPPGGRPPCGSLRDLVLLIDGDQVGPSAFPPLLGAVRARGSISDARIYLSEHRAGLWRADLLRHGIRPVVVPRVYGGTKDPGDLELALDAAEACLRPRRDRAA
;
A
#
# COMPACT_ATOMS: atom_id res chain seq x y z
N MET A 1 23.16 26.03 -17.81
CA MET A 1 23.04 24.55 -17.84
C MET A 1 21.95 24.15 -16.86
N PRO A 2 20.90 23.45 -17.30
CA PRO A 2 19.97 22.80 -16.38
C PRO A 2 20.69 21.60 -15.69
N PRO A 3 20.33 21.27 -14.44
CA PRO A 3 20.94 20.16 -13.72
C PRO A 3 20.51 18.79 -14.31
N PRO A 4 21.32 17.74 -14.15
CA PRO A 4 21.02 16.41 -14.69
C PRO A 4 19.75 15.82 -14.05
N PRO A 5 18.91 15.10 -14.82
CA PRO A 5 17.70 14.48 -14.32
C PRO A 5 18.08 13.21 -13.55
N GLY A 6 18.31 13.35 -12.24
CA GLY A 6 18.67 12.22 -11.38
C GLY A 6 19.07 12.60 -9.95
N GLY A 7 18.78 13.82 -9.52
CA GLY A 7 19.09 14.26 -8.16
C GLY A 7 18.44 13.36 -7.12
N ARG A 8 19.26 12.76 -6.25
CA ARG A 8 18.75 12.20 -4.98
C ARG A 8 17.86 13.26 -4.33
N PRO A 9 16.67 12.90 -3.81
CA PRO A 9 15.83 13.85 -3.11
C PRO A 9 16.63 14.49 -1.97
N PRO A 10 16.48 15.81 -1.74
CA PRO A 10 17.24 16.51 -0.72
C PRO A 10 17.03 15.84 0.64
N CYS A 11 18.14 15.69 1.35
CA CYS A 11 18.18 15.18 2.72
C CYS A 11 17.30 16.10 3.59
N GLY A 12 16.07 15.68 3.87
CA GLY A 12 15.05 16.50 4.53
C GLY A 12 13.61 16.20 4.12
N SER A 13 13.39 15.58 2.95
CA SER A 13 12.05 15.07 2.59
C SER A 13 11.91 13.60 3.04
N LEU A 14 10.92 13.32 3.90
CA LEU A 14 10.54 11.94 4.21
C LEU A 14 10.17 11.24 2.90
N ARG A 15 10.67 10.02 2.69
CA ARG A 15 10.31 9.21 1.52
C ARG A 15 8.79 9.02 1.52
N ASP A 16 8.14 9.34 0.42
CA ASP A 16 6.71 9.04 0.25
C ASP A 16 6.55 7.56 -0.12
N LEU A 17 5.72 6.84 0.64
CA LEU A 17 5.57 5.39 0.59
C LEU A 17 4.10 5.03 0.34
N VAL A 18 3.89 4.10 -0.59
CA VAL A 18 2.62 3.38 -0.74
C VAL A 18 2.78 2.02 -0.06
N LEU A 19 1.86 1.70 0.84
CA LEU A 19 1.83 0.42 1.56
C LEU A 19 0.72 -0.47 0.99
N LEU A 20 1.11 -1.59 0.41
CA LEU A 20 0.20 -2.61 -0.12
C LEU A 20 0.35 -3.88 0.73
N ILE A 21 -0.76 -4.40 1.24
CA ILE A 21 -0.77 -5.50 2.22
C ILE A 21 -1.60 -6.66 1.66
N ASP A 22 -1.03 -7.85 1.64
CA ASP A 22 -1.78 -9.07 1.40
C ASP A 22 -2.59 -9.44 2.66
N GLY A 23 -3.91 -9.29 2.58
CA GLY A 23 -4.84 -9.55 3.68
C GLY A 23 -5.13 -11.04 3.90
N ASP A 24 -4.59 -11.94 3.07
CA ASP A 24 -4.57 -13.37 3.34
C ASP A 24 -3.41 -13.78 4.24
N GLN A 25 -2.28 -13.08 4.11
CA GLN A 25 -1.06 -13.35 4.87
C GLN A 25 -0.93 -12.47 6.12
N VAL A 26 -1.61 -11.32 6.16
CA VAL A 26 -1.49 -10.34 7.25
C VAL A 26 -2.87 -10.02 7.85
N GLY A 27 -3.00 -10.25 9.16
CA GLY A 27 -4.19 -9.92 9.94
C GLY A 27 -4.06 -8.65 10.80
N PRO A 28 -5.16 -8.18 11.43
CA PRO A 28 -5.19 -6.91 12.16
C PRO A 28 -4.18 -6.77 13.30
N SER A 29 -3.82 -7.86 13.97
CA SER A 29 -2.81 -7.86 15.04
C SER A 29 -1.44 -7.35 14.59
N ALA A 30 -1.13 -7.45 13.29
CA ALA A 30 0.14 -7.00 12.72
C ALA A 30 0.13 -5.52 12.30
N PHE A 31 -1.03 -4.85 12.22
CA PHE A 31 -1.10 -3.48 11.69
C PHE A 31 -0.29 -2.47 12.52
N PRO A 32 -0.38 -2.43 13.87
CA PRO A 32 0.40 -1.46 14.63
C PRO A 32 1.93 -1.58 14.44
N PRO A 33 2.57 -2.76 14.59
CA PRO A 33 4.01 -2.88 14.40
C PRO A 33 4.42 -2.67 12.93
N LEU A 34 3.61 -3.12 11.96
CA LEU A 34 3.87 -2.90 10.53
C LEU A 34 3.88 -1.41 10.19
N LEU A 35 2.84 -0.68 10.58
CA LEU A 35 2.74 0.76 10.31
C LEU A 35 3.84 1.55 11.01
N GLY A 36 4.21 1.16 12.24
CA GLY A 36 5.35 1.76 12.95
C GLY A 36 6.65 1.57 12.19
N ALA A 37 6.94 0.34 11.74
CA ALA A 37 8.14 0.02 10.99
C ALA A 37 8.23 0.76 9.64
N VAL A 38 7.10 0.87 8.92
CA VAL A 38 7.05 1.59 7.64
C VAL A 38 7.18 3.09 7.84
N ARG A 39 6.51 3.67 8.86
CA ARG A 39 6.60 5.11 9.18
C ARG A 39 8.00 5.53 9.62
N ALA A 40 8.77 4.62 10.21
CA ALA A 40 10.18 4.86 10.52
C ALA A 40 11.07 5.00 9.26
N ARG A 41 10.57 4.62 8.07
CA ARG A 41 11.29 4.71 6.78
C ARG A 41 10.80 5.85 5.89
N GLY A 42 9.63 6.42 6.17
CA GLY A 42 9.01 7.44 5.32
C GLY A 42 7.57 7.78 5.73
N SER A 43 6.95 8.71 5.01
CA SER A 43 5.54 9.01 5.15
C SER A 43 4.72 8.03 4.31
N ILE A 44 3.63 7.49 4.86
CA ILE A 44 2.70 6.65 4.09
C ILE A 44 1.69 7.59 3.43
N SER A 45 1.69 7.68 2.10
CA SER A 45 0.70 8.47 1.34
C SER A 45 -0.57 7.69 1.04
N ASP A 46 -0.49 6.36 0.97
CA ASP A 46 -1.62 5.48 0.71
C ASP A 46 -1.34 4.11 1.34
N ALA A 47 -2.35 3.54 1.99
CA ALA A 47 -2.30 2.21 2.59
C ALA A 47 -3.50 1.40 2.14
N ARG A 48 -3.25 0.28 1.46
CA ARG A 48 -4.26 -0.64 0.93
C ARG A 48 -4.01 -2.04 1.44
N ILE A 49 -5.09 -2.79 1.61
CA ILE A 49 -5.05 -4.22 1.95
C ILE A 49 -6.03 -5.00 1.09
N TYR A 50 -5.57 -6.09 0.49
CA TYR A 50 -6.31 -6.90 -0.47
C TYR A 50 -6.88 -8.12 0.23
N LEU A 51 -8.20 -8.29 0.19
CA LEU A 51 -8.88 -9.35 0.94
C LEU A 51 -10.29 -9.63 0.41
N SER A 52 -10.86 -10.76 0.84
CA SER A 52 -12.26 -11.12 0.55
C SER A 52 -13.26 -10.19 1.24
N GLU A 53 -14.45 -10.02 0.66
CA GLU A 53 -15.54 -9.21 1.22
C GLU A 53 -15.87 -9.54 2.69
N HIS A 54 -15.88 -10.82 3.04
CA HIS A 54 -16.12 -11.27 4.42
C HIS A 54 -15.13 -10.67 5.42
N ARG A 55 -13.82 -10.71 5.09
CA ARG A 55 -12.77 -10.12 5.94
C ARG A 55 -12.87 -8.60 6.00
N ALA A 56 -13.36 -7.94 4.94
CA ALA A 56 -13.51 -6.49 4.90
C ALA A 56 -14.60 -6.03 5.87
N GLY A 57 -15.68 -6.80 5.96
CA GLY A 57 -16.71 -6.63 6.99
C GLY A 57 -16.16 -6.88 8.39
N LEU A 58 -15.47 -8.00 8.60
CA LEU A 58 -14.95 -8.41 9.91
C LEU A 58 -13.92 -7.41 10.48
N TRP A 59 -13.03 -6.88 9.63
CA TRP A 59 -11.92 -6.02 10.05
C TRP A 59 -12.20 -4.53 9.89
N ARG A 60 -13.43 -4.13 9.54
CA ARG A 60 -13.79 -2.73 9.23
C ARG A 60 -13.32 -1.75 10.30
N ALA A 61 -13.50 -2.07 11.58
CA ALA A 61 -13.12 -1.19 12.68
C ALA A 61 -11.59 -0.99 12.77
N ASP A 62 -10.81 -2.05 12.64
CA ASP A 62 -9.35 -1.98 12.65
C ASP A 62 -8.80 -1.25 11.43
N LEU A 63 -9.36 -1.52 10.25
CA LEU A 63 -9.01 -0.84 9.00
C LEU A 63 -9.22 0.68 9.10
N LEU A 64 -10.38 1.11 9.59
CA LEU A 64 -10.69 2.52 9.83
C LEU A 64 -9.76 3.13 10.87
N ARG A 65 -9.54 2.46 12.01
CA ARG A 65 -8.65 2.92 13.08
C ARG A 65 -7.24 3.20 12.56
N HIS A 66 -6.76 2.38 11.63
CA HIS A 66 -5.39 2.44 11.12
C HIS A 66 -5.25 3.22 9.81
N GLY A 67 -6.37 3.70 9.23
CA GLY A 67 -6.37 4.40 7.94
C GLY A 67 -5.96 3.50 6.78
N ILE A 68 -6.26 2.21 6.85
CA ILE A 68 -5.96 1.24 5.79
C ILE A 68 -7.24 1.02 4.97
N ARG A 69 -7.16 1.26 3.66
CA ARG A 69 -8.28 1.10 2.74
C ARG A 69 -8.39 -0.36 2.28
N PRO A 70 -9.55 -1.02 2.44
CA PRO A 70 -9.74 -2.34 1.87
C PRO A 70 -9.87 -2.27 0.34
N VAL A 71 -9.21 -3.20 -0.35
CA VAL A 71 -9.46 -3.55 -1.75
C VAL A 71 -10.11 -4.93 -1.73
N VAL A 72 -11.40 -4.98 -2.04
CA VAL A 72 -12.16 -6.23 -2.02
C VAL A 72 -11.95 -6.96 -3.33
N VAL A 73 -11.36 -8.14 -3.25
CA VAL A 73 -11.09 -8.97 -4.43
C VAL A 73 -11.98 -10.21 -4.41
N PRO A 74 -12.81 -10.45 -5.45
CA PRO A 74 -13.62 -11.65 -5.54
C PRO A 74 -12.74 -12.91 -5.60
N ARG A 75 -13.03 -13.90 -4.76
CA ARG A 75 -12.38 -15.21 -4.90
C ARG A 75 -13.01 -15.98 -6.04
N VAL A 76 -12.21 -16.30 -7.05
CA VAL A 76 -12.61 -17.20 -8.13
C VAL A 76 -12.10 -18.60 -7.80
N TYR A 77 -13.01 -19.52 -7.49
CA TYR A 77 -12.66 -20.90 -7.16
C TYR A 77 -12.25 -21.66 -8.44
N GLY A 78 -11.10 -22.35 -8.42
CA GLY A 78 -10.63 -23.19 -9.53
C GLY A 78 -9.59 -22.55 -10.48
N GLY A 79 -9.06 -21.37 -10.17
CA GLY A 79 -7.93 -20.76 -10.90
C GLY A 79 -6.56 -21.16 -10.34
N THR A 80 -5.50 -21.07 -11.15
CA THR A 80 -4.10 -21.34 -10.74
C THR A 80 -3.44 -20.19 -9.97
N LYS A 81 -4.03 -18.98 -9.96
CA LYS A 81 -3.49 -17.82 -9.26
C LYS A 81 -4.60 -17.07 -8.54
N ASP A 82 -4.36 -16.64 -7.31
CA ASP A 82 -5.33 -15.87 -6.53
C ASP A 82 -5.51 -14.49 -7.18
N PRO A 83 -6.74 -14.06 -7.50
CA PRO A 83 -7.00 -12.72 -8.05
C PRO A 83 -6.43 -11.58 -7.18
N GLY A 84 -6.33 -11.78 -5.86
CA GLY A 84 -5.72 -10.83 -4.94
C GLY A 84 -4.25 -10.56 -5.23
N ASP A 85 -3.48 -11.59 -5.60
CA ASP A 85 -2.08 -11.46 -5.98
C ASP A 85 -1.91 -10.63 -7.26
N LEU A 86 -2.84 -10.79 -8.21
CA LEU A 86 -2.84 -10.06 -9.47
C LEU A 86 -3.13 -8.58 -9.25
N GLU A 87 -4.20 -8.26 -8.52
CA GLU A 87 -4.56 -6.88 -8.18
C GLU A 87 -3.45 -6.18 -7.41
N LEU A 88 -2.89 -6.85 -6.39
CA LEU A 88 -1.77 -6.32 -5.61
C LEU A 88 -0.55 -6.03 -6.49
N ALA A 89 -0.20 -6.93 -7.40
CA ALA A 89 0.93 -6.75 -8.31
C ALA A 89 0.70 -5.61 -9.32
N LEU A 90 -0.51 -5.48 -9.85
CA LEU A 90 -0.89 -4.40 -10.76
C LEU A 90 -0.82 -3.03 -10.07
N ASP A 91 -1.38 -2.93 -8.87
CA ASP A 91 -1.36 -1.70 -8.07
C ASP A 91 0.07 -1.36 -7.59
N ALA A 92 0.92 -2.37 -7.33
CA ALA A 92 2.33 -2.15 -7.02
C ALA A 92 3.08 -1.59 -8.24
N ALA A 93 2.83 -2.14 -9.43
CA ALA A 93 3.41 -1.64 -10.66
C ALA A 93 2.94 -0.21 -10.95
N GLU A 94 1.65 0.07 -10.78
CA GLU A 94 1.10 1.42 -10.94
C GLU A 94 1.73 2.41 -9.94
N ALA A 95 1.87 2.02 -8.67
CA ALA A 95 2.50 2.85 -7.65
C ALA A 95 3.97 3.17 -7.98
N CYS A 96 4.70 2.25 -8.61
CA CYS A 96 6.07 2.48 -9.06
C CYS A 96 6.15 3.40 -10.28
N LEU A 97 5.16 3.35 -11.16
CA LEU A 97 5.14 4.09 -12.43
C LEU A 97 4.48 5.47 -12.31
N ARG A 98 3.66 5.71 -11.28
CA ARG A 98 3.06 7.02 -11.06
C ARG A 98 4.15 8.06 -10.90
N PRO A 99 4.16 9.13 -11.72
CA PRO A 99 5.09 10.22 -11.52
C PRO A 99 4.88 10.76 -10.10
N ARG A 100 5.97 10.86 -9.33
CA ARG A 100 5.94 11.56 -8.06
C ARG A 100 5.36 12.94 -8.37
N ARG A 101 4.15 13.21 -7.89
CA ARG A 101 3.67 14.58 -7.81
C ARG A 101 4.62 15.25 -6.84
N ASP A 102 5.64 15.91 -7.37
CA ASP A 102 6.35 16.94 -6.63
C ASP A 102 5.25 17.82 -6.05
N ARG A 103 5.17 17.86 -4.71
CA ARG A 103 4.30 18.81 -4.02
C ARG A 103 4.72 20.18 -4.53
N ALA A 104 3.94 20.73 -5.45
CA ALA A 104 4.11 22.09 -5.90
C ALA A 104 3.86 22.99 -4.67
N ALA A 105 4.90 23.73 -4.33
CA ALA A 105 4.97 24.93 -3.47
C ALA A 105 4.39 24.83 -2.06
#